data_AF-A0A353GHF6-F1
#
_entry.id   AF-A0A353GHF6-F1
#
_cell.length_a   1.000
_cell.length_b   1.000
_cell.length_c   1.000
_cell.angle_alpha   90.00
_cell.angle_beta   90.00
_cell.angle_gamma   90.00
#
_symmetry.space_group_name_H-M   'P 1'
#
loop_
_entity.id
_entity.type
_entity.pdbx_description
1 polymer ?
#
loop_
_entity_poly.entity_id
_entity_poly.type
_entity_poly.pdbx_seq_one_letter_code
_entity_poly.pdbx_strand_id
1 'polypeptide(L)'
;MVFVWGAAFAVSDDNPTTGTLVITQAVYGKFPNGGQVDVTKKVAAMVTDGYLRVRASNDYFGDPAFPFIKKLRVNYTLDGKPASVTIDEEQTLILGTKPPVPSRNLFVTKAIYGKFPSGEQIDITRCLDDWVEGDRLDVEVSDTNFGKFKSNIARKQLRVEYLLNGVKKVKTLGEGQRLEIPEECLGK
;
A
#
# COMPACT_ATOMS: atom_id res chain seq x y z
N MET A 1 31.18 48.08 16.37
CA MET A 1 31.07 47.30 15.12
C MET A 1 30.03 46.22 15.37
N VAL A 2 28.86 46.36 14.76
CA VAL A 2 27.73 45.43 14.95
C VAL A 2 27.90 44.29 13.96
N PHE A 3 27.88 43.06 14.45
CA PHE A 3 27.57 41.89 13.63
C PHE A 3 26.56 41.05 14.38
N VAL A 4 25.30 41.13 13.94
CA VAL A 4 24.34 40.05 14.09
C VAL A 4 24.38 39.29 12.77
N TRP A 5 24.41 37.97 12.80
CA TRP A 5 23.47 37.14 12.03
C TRP A 5 23.49 35.72 12.56
N GLY A 6 22.28 35.24 12.89
CA GLY A 6 22.03 33.88 13.27
C GLY A 6 21.99 32.94 12.06
N ALA A 7 22.15 31.66 12.36
CA ALA A 7 21.74 30.58 11.48
C ALA A 7 21.35 29.40 12.39
N ALA A 8 20.06 29.33 12.71
CA ALA A 8 19.42 28.08 13.05
C ALA A 8 19.15 27.35 11.73
N PHE A 9 19.70 26.16 11.53
CA PHE A 9 19.27 25.25 10.48
C PHE A 9 18.94 23.90 11.08
N ALA A 10 17.63 23.71 11.16
CA ALA A 10 16.85 22.49 11.00
C ALA A 10 17.39 21.18 11.59
N VAL A 11 16.64 20.71 12.58
CA VAL A 11 16.44 19.29 12.93
C VAL A 11 16.26 18.49 11.62
N SER A 12 17.10 17.48 11.42
CA SER A 12 16.80 16.42 10.46
C SER A 12 15.65 15.60 11.02
N ASP A 13 14.44 15.90 10.57
CA ASP A 13 13.34 14.95 10.69
C ASP A 13 13.67 13.77 9.77
N ASP A 14 14.26 12.71 10.34
CA ASP A 14 14.28 11.38 9.74
C ASP A 14 12.84 10.83 9.75
N ASN A 15 11.99 11.44 8.92
CA ASN A 15 10.77 10.80 8.45
C ASN A 15 11.19 9.90 7.28
N PRO A 16 10.89 8.59 7.26
CA PRO A 16 11.13 7.74 6.10
C PRO A 16 10.27 8.25 4.95
N THR A 17 10.80 9.24 4.23
CA THR A 17 10.15 9.85 3.09
C THR A 17 10.16 8.78 2.02
N THR A 18 9.00 8.17 1.80
CA THR A 18 8.72 7.39 0.61
C THR A 18 9.29 8.15 -0.58
N GLY A 19 10.36 7.61 -1.18
CA GLY A 19 11.15 8.38 -2.14
C GLY A 19 10.28 8.87 -3.29
N THR A 20 10.40 10.14 -3.68
CA THR A 20 9.58 10.72 -4.76
C THR A 20 10.06 10.17 -6.09
N LEU A 21 9.45 9.09 -6.55
CA LEU A 21 9.69 8.48 -7.86
C LEU A 21 8.87 9.17 -8.94
N VAL A 22 9.55 9.73 -9.96
CA VAL A 22 8.90 10.33 -11.13
C VAL A 22 9.47 9.70 -12.40
N ILE A 23 8.60 9.13 -13.22
CA ILE A 23 8.98 8.59 -14.54
C ILE A 23 9.03 9.74 -15.54
N THR A 24 10.19 9.99 -16.11
CA THR A 24 10.39 11.09 -17.07
C THR A 24 10.28 10.62 -18.51
N GLN A 25 10.66 9.37 -18.79
CA GLN A 25 10.49 8.74 -20.10
C GLN A 25 10.47 7.22 -19.96
N ALA A 26 9.61 6.52 -20.70
CA ALA A 26 9.66 5.08 -20.83
C ALA A 26 9.38 4.63 -22.27
N VAL A 27 10.21 3.73 -22.79
CA VAL A 27 10.11 3.21 -24.16
C VAL A 27 10.22 1.70 -24.16
N TYR A 28 9.31 1.03 -24.86
CA TYR A 28 9.33 -0.42 -25.04
C TYR A 28 9.58 -0.78 -26.51
N GLY A 29 10.51 -1.71 -26.77
CA GLY A 29 10.80 -2.15 -28.13
C GLY A 29 12.21 -2.69 -28.32
N LYS A 30 12.65 -2.79 -29.58
CA LYS A 30 13.99 -3.29 -29.93
C LYS A 30 14.99 -2.13 -29.99
N PHE A 31 16.12 -2.30 -29.29
CA PHE A 31 17.24 -1.35 -29.26
C PHE A 31 18.54 -1.98 -29.79
N PRO A 32 19.43 -1.18 -30.41
CA PRO A 32 19.16 0.11 -31.08
C PRO A 32 18.44 -0.10 -32.43
N ASN A 33 17.82 0.96 -32.97
CA ASN A 33 17.29 1.02 -34.35
C ASN A 33 16.18 0.01 -34.70
N GLY A 34 15.35 -0.41 -33.73
CA GLY A 34 14.16 -1.23 -33.96
C GLY A 34 12.86 -0.50 -33.66
N GLY A 35 11.74 -1.17 -33.96
CA GLY A 35 10.40 -0.69 -33.61
C GLY A 35 10.27 -0.46 -32.10
N GLN A 36 9.75 0.71 -31.74
CA GLN A 36 9.64 1.19 -30.37
C GLN A 36 8.32 1.92 -30.18
N VAL A 37 7.77 1.85 -28.97
CA VAL A 37 6.58 2.59 -28.57
C VAL A 37 6.87 3.37 -27.29
N ASP A 38 6.42 4.62 -27.25
CA ASP A 38 6.45 5.43 -26.03
C ASP A 38 5.37 4.93 -25.07
N VAL A 39 5.81 4.48 -23.90
CA VAL A 39 4.96 3.95 -22.83
C VAL A 39 5.04 4.82 -21.57
N THR A 40 5.58 6.03 -21.67
CA THR A 40 5.85 6.94 -20.53
C THR A 40 4.62 7.14 -19.68
N LYS A 41 3.49 7.52 -20.29
CA LYS A 41 2.23 7.76 -19.55
C LYS A 41 1.72 6.51 -18.84
N LYS A 42 1.86 5.34 -19.48
CA LYS A 42 1.40 4.07 -18.92
C LYS A 42 2.25 3.63 -17.73
N VAL A 43 3.58 3.73 -17.85
CA VAL A 43 4.51 3.39 -16.77
C VAL A 43 4.41 4.39 -15.62
N ALA A 44 4.26 5.69 -15.91
CA ALA A 44 4.05 6.71 -14.89
C ALA A 44 2.76 6.47 -14.08
N ALA A 45 1.67 6.08 -14.75
CA ALA A 45 0.39 5.75 -14.09
C ALA A 45 0.44 4.48 -13.23
N MET A 46 1.49 3.65 -13.35
CA MET A 46 1.72 2.47 -12.51
C MET A 46 2.51 2.78 -11.23
N VAL A 47 3.00 4.02 -11.08
CA VAL A 47 3.63 4.47 -9.84
C VAL A 47 2.56 4.72 -8.81
N THR A 48 2.62 4.02 -7.68
CA THR A 48 1.75 4.23 -6.53
C THR A 48 2.64 4.43 -5.32
N ASP A 49 2.42 5.52 -4.57
CA ASP A 49 3.16 5.83 -3.35
C ASP A 49 4.69 5.72 -3.53
N GLY A 50 5.23 6.37 -4.57
CA GLY A 50 6.68 6.40 -4.84
C GLY A 50 7.29 5.05 -5.28
N TYR A 51 6.47 4.03 -5.53
CA TYR A 51 6.91 2.68 -5.89
C TYR A 51 6.39 2.26 -7.26
N LEU A 52 7.24 1.59 -8.04
CA LEU A 52 6.88 0.98 -9.32
C LEU A 52 7.25 -0.50 -9.30
N ARG A 53 6.32 -1.36 -9.72
CA ARG A 53 6.58 -2.75 -10.11
C ARG A 53 5.89 -3.03 -11.44
N VAL A 54 6.67 -3.31 -12.48
CA VAL A 54 6.13 -3.53 -13.82
C VAL A 54 6.89 -4.64 -14.55
N ARG A 55 6.15 -5.54 -15.21
CA ARG A 55 6.73 -6.55 -16.11
C ARG A 55 6.83 -5.96 -17.51
N ALA A 56 8.00 -6.08 -18.15
CA ALA A 56 8.19 -5.73 -19.55
C ALA A 56 7.50 -6.79 -20.42
N SER A 57 6.25 -6.57 -20.83
CA SER A 57 5.46 -7.58 -21.56
C SER A 57 4.53 -6.95 -22.60
N ASN A 58 4.25 -7.71 -23.65
CA ASN A 58 3.39 -7.32 -24.77
C ASN A 58 1.94 -7.12 -24.33
N ASP A 59 1.51 -7.82 -23.28
CA ASP A 59 0.18 -7.64 -22.69
C ASP A 59 0.00 -6.21 -22.16
N TYR A 60 1.08 -5.60 -21.66
CA TYR A 60 1.06 -4.23 -21.16
C TYR A 60 1.45 -3.21 -22.22
N PHE A 61 2.34 -3.51 -23.15
CA PHE A 61 2.93 -2.47 -24.03
C PHE A 61 2.69 -2.69 -25.53
N GLY A 62 2.02 -3.76 -25.93
CA GLY A 62 1.91 -4.20 -27.32
C GLY A 62 3.21 -4.81 -27.84
N ASP A 63 3.22 -5.23 -29.12
CA ASP A 63 4.39 -5.82 -29.76
C ASP A 63 4.94 -4.95 -30.91
N PRO A 64 5.75 -3.92 -30.60
CA PRO A 64 6.28 -2.98 -31.60
C PRO A 64 7.37 -3.57 -32.51
N ALA A 65 7.89 -4.77 -32.24
CA ALA A 65 9.11 -5.24 -32.90
C ALA A 65 9.15 -6.77 -33.11
N PHE A 66 8.05 -7.39 -33.51
CA PHE A 66 8.03 -8.80 -33.88
C PHE A 66 9.03 -9.11 -35.04
N PRO A 67 9.80 -10.23 -35.00
CA PRO A 67 9.85 -11.29 -33.99
C PRO A 67 10.98 -11.11 -32.95
N PHE A 68 11.47 -9.90 -32.72
CA PHE A 68 12.61 -9.63 -31.85
C PHE A 68 12.23 -9.53 -30.37
N ILE A 69 13.14 -9.94 -29.49
CA ILE A 69 13.04 -9.70 -28.05
C ILE A 69 13.09 -8.20 -27.79
N LYS A 70 12.13 -7.70 -27.04
CA LYS A 70 12.01 -6.27 -26.72
C LYS A 70 12.64 -5.97 -25.37
N LYS A 71 12.83 -4.68 -25.10
CA LYS A 71 13.34 -4.17 -23.84
C LYS A 71 12.48 -3.02 -23.39
N LEU A 72 12.30 -2.87 -22.08
CA LEU A 72 11.75 -1.68 -21.47
C LEU A 72 12.91 -0.82 -20.95
N ARG A 73 13.07 0.38 -21.52
CA ARG A 73 14.00 1.40 -21.02
C ARG A 73 13.21 2.50 -20.31
N VAL A 74 13.57 2.79 -19.06
CA VAL A 74 12.91 3.79 -18.21
C VAL A 74 13.93 4.80 -17.70
N ASN A 75 13.70 6.08 -17.99
CA ASN A 75 14.35 7.21 -17.35
C ASN A 75 13.44 7.76 -16.26
N TYR A 76 14.01 8.07 -15.11
CA TYR A 76 13.25 8.51 -13.95
C TYR A 76 14.10 9.43 -13.07
N THR A 77 13.44 10.12 -12.14
CA THR A 77 14.11 10.74 -10.99
C THR A 77 13.67 10.02 -9.72
N LEU A 78 14.62 9.73 -8.85
CA LEU A 78 14.36 9.26 -7.50
C LEU A 78 14.92 10.31 -6.54
N ASP A 79 14.04 10.92 -5.75
CA ASP A 79 14.40 12.03 -4.84
C ASP A 79 15.12 13.17 -5.56
N GLY A 80 14.60 13.51 -6.74
CA GLY A 80 15.16 14.54 -7.62
C GLY A 80 16.45 14.14 -8.35
N LYS A 81 17.04 12.96 -8.08
CA LYS A 81 18.26 12.49 -8.74
C LYS A 81 17.91 11.69 -10.00
N PRO A 82 18.41 12.07 -11.19
CA PRO A 82 18.11 11.37 -12.43
C PRO A 82 18.80 10.01 -12.50
N ALA A 83 18.10 9.01 -13.04
CA ALA A 83 18.59 7.66 -13.27
C ALA A 83 17.92 7.02 -14.49
N SER A 84 18.51 5.92 -14.98
CA SER A 84 18.00 5.16 -16.12
C SER A 84 18.23 3.66 -15.93
N VAL A 85 17.28 2.85 -16.37
CA VAL A 85 17.34 1.39 -16.30
C VAL A 85 16.78 0.79 -17.59
N THR A 86 17.34 -0.34 -18.00
CA THR A 86 16.84 -1.13 -19.13
C THR A 86 16.72 -2.58 -18.71
N ILE A 87 15.57 -3.19 -18.96
CA ILE A 87 15.30 -4.60 -18.72
C ILE A 87 14.80 -5.28 -19.99
N ASP A 88 15.05 -6.59 -20.12
CA ASP A 88 14.55 -7.39 -21.24
C ASP A 88 13.06 -7.74 -21.06
N GLU A 89 12.40 -8.08 -22.16
CA GLU A 89 11.04 -8.65 -22.18
C GLU A 89 10.95 -9.84 -21.19
N GLU A 90 9.80 -9.96 -20.55
CA GLU A 90 9.49 -10.87 -19.44
C GLU A 90 10.20 -10.59 -18.10
N GLN A 91 11.16 -9.66 -18.04
CA GLN A 91 11.73 -9.22 -16.76
C GLN A 91 10.79 -8.26 -16.01
N THR A 92 10.94 -8.20 -14.69
CA THR A 92 10.19 -7.28 -13.82
C THR A 92 11.11 -6.17 -13.33
N LEU A 93 10.75 -4.93 -13.62
CA LEU A 93 11.39 -3.75 -13.07
C LEU A 93 10.74 -3.38 -11.74
N ILE A 94 11.56 -3.12 -10.73
CA ILE A 94 11.16 -2.57 -9.43
C ILE A 94 11.95 -1.29 -9.19
N LEU A 95 11.27 -0.17 -8.96
CA LEU A 95 11.88 1.13 -8.64
C LEU A 95 11.24 1.75 -7.40
N GLY A 96 12.03 2.60 -6.73
CA GLY A 96 11.65 3.24 -5.47
C GLY A 96 11.77 2.29 -4.28
N THR A 97 11.56 2.83 -3.09
CA THR A 97 11.30 2.03 -1.90
C THR A 97 9.84 1.63 -1.95
N LYS A 98 9.54 0.33 -1.85
CA LYS A 98 8.19 -0.07 -1.45
C LYS A 98 7.86 0.77 -0.21
N PRO A 99 6.73 1.50 -0.13
CA PRO A 99 6.32 2.09 1.14
C PRO A 99 6.47 0.98 2.18
N PRO A 100 7.03 1.26 3.37
CA PRO A 100 7.35 0.22 4.33
C PRO A 100 6.22 -0.79 4.33
N VAL A 101 6.52 -2.07 4.09
CA VAL A 101 5.61 -3.13 4.56
C VAL A 101 5.33 -2.68 5.98
N PRO A 102 4.09 -2.29 6.32
CA PRO A 102 3.91 -1.44 7.47
C PRO A 102 4.57 -2.17 8.61
N SER A 103 5.41 -1.49 9.40
CA SER A 103 6.34 -2.12 10.35
C SER A 103 5.65 -2.95 11.44
N ARG A 104 4.33 -3.08 11.31
CA ARG A 104 3.42 -3.93 12.04
C ARG A 104 3.21 -5.28 11.37
N ASN A 105 3.15 -6.28 12.21
CA ASN A 105 2.82 -7.65 11.93
C ASN A 105 1.31 -7.94 12.04
N LEU A 106 0.50 -6.98 12.50
CA LEU A 106 -0.96 -7.05 12.55
C LEU A 106 -1.56 -6.39 11.30
N PHE A 107 -2.45 -7.08 10.57
CA PHE A 107 -3.22 -6.56 9.43
C PHE A 107 -4.67 -7.00 9.49
N VAL A 108 -5.63 -6.07 9.41
CA VAL A 108 -7.05 -6.42 9.28
C VAL A 108 -7.34 -6.68 7.80
N THR A 109 -7.63 -7.93 7.47
CA THR A 109 -7.86 -8.37 6.08
C THR A 109 -9.32 -8.36 5.67
N LYS A 110 -10.23 -8.47 6.65
CA LYS A 110 -11.66 -8.32 6.47
C LYS A 110 -12.32 -8.02 7.81
N ALA A 111 -13.21 -7.04 7.88
CA ALA A 111 -14.01 -6.79 9.07
C ALA A 111 -15.42 -6.35 8.69
N ILE A 112 -16.41 -7.12 9.12
CA ILE A 112 -17.82 -6.86 8.86
C ILE A 112 -18.54 -6.72 10.20
N TYR A 113 -19.27 -5.61 10.37
CA TYR A 113 -20.09 -5.35 11.55
C TYR A 113 -21.57 -5.30 11.16
N GLY A 114 -22.42 -5.99 11.93
CA GLY A 114 -23.87 -5.97 11.72
C GLY A 114 -24.55 -7.27 12.11
N LYS A 115 -25.69 -7.56 11.49
CA LYS A 115 -26.50 -8.74 11.80
C LYS A 115 -26.08 -9.93 10.93
N PHE A 116 -25.76 -11.04 11.58
CA PHE A 116 -25.39 -12.31 10.94
C PHE A 116 -26.41 -13.43 11.21
N PRO A 117 -26.46 -14.46 10.34
CA PRO A 117 -25.76 -14.59 9.05
C PRO A 117 -26.33 -13.69 7.94
N SER A 118 -27.49 -13.07 8.18
CA SER A 118 -28.18 -12.20 7.24
C SER A 118 -28.73 -10.94 7.94
N GLY A 119 -28.82 -9.84 7.20
CA GLY A 119 -29.30 -8.54 7.67
C GLY A 119 -28.40 -7.39 7.22
N GLU A 120 -28.63 -6.20 7.77
CA GLU A 120 -27.81 -5.02 7.50
C GLU A 120 -26.39 -5.24 8.06
N GLN A 121 -25.39 -4.96 7.22
CA GLN A 121 -23.97 -5.17 7.50
C GLN A 121 -23.18 -4.00 6.91
N ILE A 122 -22.12 -3.59 7.59
CA ILE A 122 -21.18 -2.57 7.13
C ILE A 122 -19.81 -3.23 7.04
N ASP A 123 -19.14 -3.03 5.91
CA ASP A 123 -17.73 -3.36 5.76
C ASP A 123 -16.90 -2.24 6.39
N ILE A 124 -16.22 -2.56 7.48
CA ILE A 124 -15.36 -1.64 8.23
C ILE A 124 -13.90 -2.09 8.16
N THR A 125 -13.54 -2.93 7.18
CA THR A 125 -12.18 -3.48 7.01
C THR A 125 -11.14 -2.38 7.03
N ARG A 126 -11.36 -1.32 6.23
CA ARG A 126 -10.43 -0.21 6.13
C ARG A 126 -10.37 0.61 7.42
N CYS A 127 -11.50 0.91 8.05
CA CYS A 127 -11.53 1.66 9.31
C CYS A 127 -10.76 0.93 10.41
N LEU A 128 -10.97 -0.38 10.57
CA LEU A 128 -10.27 -1.16 11.59
C LEU A 128 -8.78 -1.33 11.28
N ASP A 129 -8.39 -1.44 10.01
CA ASP A 129 -6.98 -1.51 9.64
C ASP A 129 -6.26 -0.18 9.86
N ASP A 130 -6.93 0.95 9.62
CA ASP A 130 -6.41 2.30 9.87
C ASP A 130 -6.27 2.60 11.38
N TRP A 131 -7.02 1.91 12.25
CA TRP A 131 -6.94 2.03 13.71
C TRP A 131 -5.85 1.17 14.35
N VAL A 132 -5.12 0.38 13.55
CA VAL A 132 -4.03 -0.41 14.09
C VAL A 132 -2.85 0.50 14.44
N GLU A 133 -2.49 0.54 15.73
CA GLU A 133 -1.36 1.29 16.27
C GLU A 133 -0.20 0.33 16.54
N GLY A 134 0.82 0.35 15.67
CA GLY A 134 1.89 -0.65 15.73
C GLY A 134 1.30 -2.05 15.54
N ASP A 135 1.58 -2.97 16.46
CA ASP A 135 1.04 -4.35 16.43
C ASP A 135 -0.26 -4.53 17.20
N ARG A 136 -0.92 -3.43 17.60
CA ARG A 136 -2.07 -3.48 18.49
C ARG A 136 -3.34 -2.91 17.87
N LEU A 137 -4.45 -3.58 18.16
CA LEU A 137 -5.79 -3.09 17.91
C LEU A 137 -6.62 -3.32 19.16
N ASP A 138 -7.14 -2.24 19.71
CA ASP A 138 -7.97 -2.27 20.90
C ASP A 138 -9.20 -1.39 20.71
N VAL A 139 -10.35 -2.03 20.52
CA VAL A 139 -11.59 -1.32 20.20
C VAL A 139 -12.82 -2.02 20.77
N GLU A 140 -13.71 -1.24 21.37
CA GLU A 140 -15.03 -1.73 21.79
C GLU A 140 -15.98 -1.84 20.60
N VAL A 141 -16.71 -2.96 20.53
CA VAL A 141 -17.73 -3.18 19.51
C VAL A 141 -18.98 -2.36 19.82
N SER A 142 -19.13 -1.22 19.14
CA SER A 142 -20.24 -0.31 19.33
C SER A 142 -20.66 0.41 18.05
N ASP A 143 -21.94 0.84 17.99
CA ASP A 143 -22.44 1.75 16.94
C ASP A 143 -21.67 3.08 16.89
N THR A 144 -21.17 3.54 18.05
CA THR A 144 -20.40 4.79 18.14
C THR A 144 -19.11 4.69 17.35
N ASN A 145 -18.46 3.52 17.39
CA ASN A 145 -17.20 3.27 16.68
C ASN A 145 -17.47 2.87 15.22
N PHE A 146 -18.39 1.96 14.97
CA PHE A 146 -18.52 1.31 13.66
C PHE A 146 -19.61 1.89 12.75
N GLY A 147 -20.34 2.89 13.24
CA GLY A 147 -21.42 3.53 12.52
C GLY A 147 -22.80 2.99 12.89
N LYS A 148 -23.83 3.81 12.62
CA LYS A 148 -25.22 3.48 12.91
C LYS A 148 -25.90 2.87 11.70
N PHE A 149 -26.73 1.86 11.94
CA PHE A 149 -27.59 1.26 10.94
C PHE A 149 -28.86 2.08 10.73
N LYS A 150 -29.46 1.99 9.52
CA LYS A 150 -30.75 2.63 9.26
C LYS A 150 -31.88 1.99 10.07
N SER A 151 -31.76 0.70 10.33
CA SER A 151 -32.70 -0.07 11.16
C SER A 151 -32.10 -0.35 12.53
N ASN A 152 -32.93 -0.35 13.58
CA ASN A 152 -32.50 -0.85 14.89
C ASN A 152 -32.36 -2.39 14.83
N ILE A 153 -31.14 -2.86 14.58
CA ILE A 153 -30.85 -4.29 14.45
C ILE A 153 -30.39 -4.88 15.79
N ALA A 154 -31.11 -5.89 16.27
CA ALA A 154 -30.71 -6.66 17.44
C ALA A 154 -29.57 -7.64 17.11
N ARG A 155 -28.75 -7.96 18.12
CA ARG A 155 -27.65 -8.95 18.04
C ARG A 155 -26.58 -8.60 17.00
N LYS A 156 -26.13 -7.34 17.00
CA LYS A 156 -24.99 -6.89 16.20
C LYS A 156 -23.73 -7.63 16.63
N GLN A 157 -22.93 -8.02 15.65
CA GLN A 157 -21.65 -8.67 15.85
C GLN A 157 -20.61 -8.05 14.92
N LEU A 158 -19.37 -8.00 15.38
CA LEU A 158 -18.19 -7.82 14.57
C LEU A 158 -17.62 -9.20 14.22
N ARG A 159 -17.43 -9.48 12.92
CA ARG A 159 -16.61 -10.58 12.44
C ARG A 159 -15.36 -10.01 11.78
N VAL A 160 -14.19 -10.33 12.31
CA VAL A 160 -12.90 -9.82 11.85
C VAL A 160 -11.97 -10.97 11.48
N GLU A 161 -11.35 -10.87 10.31
CA GLU A 161 -10.25 -11.70 9.83
C GLU A 161 -8.99 -10.84 9.78
N TYR A 162 -7.91 -11.30 10.41
CA TYR A 162 -6.66 -10.55 10.48
C TYR A 162 -5.45 -11.47 10.33
N LEU A 163 -4.33 -10.91 9.88
CA LEU A 163 -3.01 -11.55 9.94
C LEU A 163 -2.30 -11.01 11.18
N LEU A 164 -1.73 -11.89 12.00
CA LEU A 164 -0.79 -11.52 13.07
C LEU A 164 0.47 -12.37 12.89
N ASN A 165 1.62 -11.72 12.69
CA ASN A 165 2.88 -12.41 12.36
C ASN A 165 2.74 -13.35 11.15
N GLY A 166 1.98 -12.91 10.14
CA GLY A 166 1.68 -13.69 8.93
C GLY A 166 0.65 -14.82 9.11
N VAL A 167 0.17 -15.06 10.34
CA VAL A 167 -0.83 -16.10 10.62
C VAL A 167 -2.23 -15.52 10.55
N LYS A 168 -3.08 -16.10 9.70
CA LYS A 168 -4.49 -15.71 9.59
C LYS A 168 -5.28 -16.19 10.81
N LYS A 169 -6.02 -15.27 11.43
CA LYS A 169 -6.91 -15.51 12.56
C LYS A 169 -8.27 -14.89 12.29
N VAL A 170 -9.30 -15.42 12.96
CA VAL A 170 -10.68 -14.94 12.86
C VAL A 170 -11.25 -14.75 14.26
N LYS A 171 -11.95 -13.65 14.50
CA LYS A 171 -12.65 -13.38 15.77
C LYS A 171 -14.08 -12.91 15.48
N THR A 172 -15.01 -13.35 16.33
CA THR A 172 -16.39 -12.91 16.31
C THR A 172 -16.73 -12.36 17.68
N LEU A 173 -17.24 -11.14 17.73
CA LEU A 173 -17.58 -10.41 18.94
C LEU A 173 -18.99 -9.85 18.81
N GLY A 174 -19.79 -9.90 19.87
CA GLY A 174 -21.06 -9.20 19.99
C GLY A 174 -20.89 -7.75 20.45
N GLU A 175 -21.98 -7.00 20.39
CA GLU A 175 -22.08 -5.64 20.93
C GLU A 175 -21.55 -5.54 22.37
N GLY A 176 -20.76 -4.50 22.64
CA GLY A 176 -20.17 -4.21 23.95
C GLY A 176 -18.94 -5.06 24.31
N GLN A 177 -18.58 -6.07 23.51
CA GLN A 177 -17.34 -6.80 23.69
C GLN A 177 -16.15 -5.99 23.15
N ARG A 178 -14.95 -6.20 23.70
CA ARG A 178 -13.72 -5.54 23.28
C ARG A 178 -12.89 -6.44 22.36
N LEU A 179 -12.52 -5.92 21.20
CA LEU A 179 -11.54 -6.53 20.31
C LEU A 179 -10.15 -6.08 20.75
N GLU A 180 -9.41 -6.99 21.36
CA GLU A 180 -8.01 -6.81 21.73
C GLU A 180 -7.13 -7.74 20.89
N ILE A 181 -6.12 -7.16 20.24
CA ILE A 181 -5.08 -7.86 19.48
C ILE A 181 -3.72 -7.20 19.79
N PRO A 182 -2.64 -7.97 20.04
CA PRO A 182 -2.66 -9.40 20.30
C PRO A 182 -3.43 -9.68 21.60
N GLU A 183 -4.02 -10.86 21.73
CA GLU A 183 -4.63 -11.25 22.98
C GLU A 183 -3.52 -11.37 24.03
N GLU A 184 -3.55 -10.52 25.06
CA GLU A 184 -2.66 -10.70 26.20
C GLU A 184 -3.01 -12.03 26.85
N CYS A 185 -2.08 -12.99 26.81
CA CYS A 185 -2.21 -14.18 27.61
C CYS A 185 -2.14 -13.76 29.07
N LEU A 186 -3.27 -13.76 29.78
CA LEU A 186 -3.28 -13.70 31.23
C LEU A 186 -2.41 -14.86 31.73
N GLY A 187 -1.20 -14.53 32.19
CA GLY A 187 -0.31 -15.48 32.84
C GLY A 187 -1.07 -16.16 33.96
N LYS A 188 -1.09 -17.50 33.94
CA LYS A 188 -1.50 -18.29 35.10
C LYS A 188 -0.43 -18.24 36.16
#